data_AF-A0AA42RDF8-F1
#
_entry.id   AF-A0AA42RDF8-F1
#
_cell.length_a   1.000
_cell.length_b   1.000
_cell.length_c   1.000
_cell.angle_alpha   90.00
_cell.angle_beta   90.00
_cell.angle_gamma   90.00
#
_symmetry.space_group_name_H-M   'P 1'
#
loop_
_entity.id
_entity.type
_entity.pdbx_description
1 polymer ?
#
loop_
_entity_poly.entity_id
_entity_poly.type
_entity_poly.pdbx_seq_one_letter_code
_entity_poly.pdbx_strand_id
1 'polypeptide(L)'
;MEFRLTDDGLECLDRDRWLRVGSWIRVSARTRDASYQRGFGALIQWRNLDGVVQQEVIFNRVLYGEQSRQIREKLVDAGYWLEPYPQSWPRLQLYLIREMVKAPTGICVERTGWHERVFVTPDWSVGSAGEPYF
;
A
#
# COMPACT_ATOMS: atom_id res chain seq x y z
N MET A 1 13.74 -4.01 -13.96
CA MET A 1 13.59 -4.60 -12.61
C MET A 1 12.20 -5.17 -12.50
N GLU A 2 12.11 -6.46 -12.25
CA GLU A 2 10.86 -7.20 -12.07
C GLU A 2 10.64 -7.48 -10.59
N PHE A 3 9.38 -7.66 -10.21
CA PHE A 3 8.99 -7.99 -8.85
C PHE A 3 8.09 -9.21 -8.87
N ARG A 4 8.18 -10.02 -7.82
CA ARG A 4 7.20 -11.07 -7.54
C ARG A 4 6.86 -11.06 -6.07
N LEU A 5 5.58 -11.24 -5.78
CA LEU A 5 5.07 -11.41 -4.44
C LEU A 5 4.82 -12.91 -4.25
N THR A 6 5.50 -13.52 -3.29
CA THR A 6 5.30 -14.90 -2.87
C THR A 6 4.61 -14.94 -1.52
N ASP A 7 4.16 -16.10 -1.05
CA ASP A 7 3.57 -16.25 0.29
C ASP A 7 4.56 -15.87 1.40
N ASP A 8 5.86 -16.06 1.15
CA ASP A 8 6.92 -15.72 2.07
C ASP A 8 7.22 -14.22 2.07
N GLY A 9 7.10 -13.52 0.94
CA GLY A 9 7.39 -12.08 0.89
C GLY A 9 7.59 -11.48 -0.51
N LEU A 10 8.08 -10.24 -0.53
CA LEU A 10 8.36 -9.49 -1.74
C LEU A 10 9.80 -9.72 -2.19
N GLU A 11 9.97 -10.04 -3.48
CA GLU A 11 11.27 -10.23 -4.12
C GLU A 11 11.40 -9.40 -5.40
N CYS A 12 12.63 -9.02 -5.73
CA CYS A 12 12.95 -8.35 -6.99
C CYS A 12 14.04 -9.10 -7.76
N LEU A 13 13.96 -9.09 -9.09
CA LEU A 13 14.98 -9.66 -9.95
C LEU A 13 16.15 -8.67 -10.12
N ASP A 14 17.35 -9.11 -9.75
CA ASP A 14 18.61 -8.38 -9.89
C ASP A 14 19.72 -9.32 -10.37
N ARG A 15 20.38 -8.99 -11.49
CA ARG A 15 21.43 -9.81 -12.14
C ARG A 15 21.07 -11.31 -12.21
N ASP A 16 19.89 -11.61 -12.73
CA ASP A 16 19.34 -12.97 -12.89
C ASP A 16 19.13 -13.75 -11.58
N ARG A 17 19.11 -13.07 -10.43
CA ARG A 17 18.79 -13.65 -9.13
C ARG A 17 17.62 -12.94 -8.49
N TRP A 18 16.73 -13.71 -7.88
CA TRP A 18 15.67 -13.15 -7.04
C TRP A 18 16.25 -12.79 -5.68
N LEU A 19 16.17 -11.51 -5.34
CA LEU A 19 16.59 -10.97 -4.05
C LEU A 19 15.37 -10.59 -3.23
N ARG A 20 15.40 -10.94 -1.95
CA ARG A 20 14.39 -10.51 -0.99
C ARG A 20 14.42 -8.99 -0.84
N VAL A 21 13.24 -8.39 -0.76
CA VAL A 21 13.04 -6.95 -0.46
C VAL A 21 12.46 -6.78 0.93
N GLY A 22 11.53 -7.66 1.31
CA GLY A 22 10.92 -7.67 2.64
C GLY A 22 9.81 -8.71 2.72
N SER A 23 9.00 -8.60 3.78
CA SER A 23 7.82 -9.42 4.00
C SER A 23 6.75 -9.23 2.92
N TRP A 24 5.66 -9.99 3.04
CA TRP A 24 4.51 -9.88 2.15
C TRP A 24 3.88 -8.50 2.26
N ILE A 25 3.74 -7.82 1.12
CA ILE A 25 3.05 -6.54 0.98
C ILE A 25 2.47 -6.43 -0.42
N ARG A 26 1.24 -5.95 -0.54
CA ARG A 26 0.55 -5.72 -1.82
C ARG A 26 -0.16 -4.39 -1.87
N VAL A 27 -0.43 -3.90 -3.07
CA VAL A 27 -1.39 -2.81 -3.30
C VAL A 27 -2.75 -3.41 -3.62
N SER A 28 -3.75 -3.08 -2.82
CA SER A 28 -5.12 -3.60 -2.96
C SER A 28 -6.00 -2.69 -3.82
N ALA A 29 -5.78 -1.38 -3.76
CA ALA A 29 -6.47 -0.39 -4.59
C ALA A 29 -5.58 0.83 -4.82
N ARG A 30 -5.77 1.51 -5.95
CA ARG A 30 -5.37 2.92 -6.09
C ARG A 30 -6.48 3.79 -5.54
N THR A 31 -6.15 4.74 -4.70
CA THR A 31 -7.15 5.60 -4.06
C THR A 31 -7.35 6.89 -4.84
N ARG A 32 -8.52 7.50 -4.67
CA ARG A 32 -8.81 8.91 -4.92
C ARG A 32 -9.99 9.33 -4.05
N ASP A 33 -10.21 10.62 -3.90
CA ASP A 33 -11.47 11.09 -3.33
C ASP A 33 -12.63 10.94 -4.35
N ALA A 34 -13.86 11.12 -3.86
CA ALA A 34 -15.05 11.10 -4.70
C ALA A 34 -15.09 12.27 -5.72
N SER A 35 -14.33 13.34 -5.47
CA SER A 35 -14.27 14.53 -6.35
C SER A 35 -13.31 14.38 -7.53
N TYR A 36 -12.51 13.32 -7.57
CA TYR A 36 -11.45 13.07 -8.56
C TYR A 36 -10.29 14.08 -8.53
N GLN A 37 -10.23 14.96 -7.53
CA GLN A 37 -9.20 16.01 -7.45
C GLN A 37 -8.09 15.68 -6.45
N ARG A 38 -8.38 14.90 -5.40
CA ARG A 38 -7.45 14.61 -4.29
C ARG A 38 -7.53 13.15 -3.87
N GLY A 39 -6.89 12.79 -2.77
CA GLY A 39 -6.90 11.43 -2.21
C GLY A 39 -6.10 10.39 -3.02
N PHE A 40 -5.38 10.82 -4.07
CA PHE A 40 -4.60 9.91 -4.91
C PHE A 40 -3.48 9.22 -4.13
N GLY A 41 -3.43 7.90 -4.23
CA GLY A 41 -2.51 7.08 -3.44
C GLY A 41 -2.70 5.58 -3.68
N ALA A 42 -2.16 4.78 -2.76
CA ALA A 42 -2.28 3.34 -2.74
C ALA A 42 -2.82 2.87 -1.40
N LEU A 43 -3.89 2.08 -1.41
CA LEU A 43 -4.26 1.24 -0.27
C LEU A 43 -3.33 0.03 -0.28
N ILE A 44 -2.42 -0.03 0.69
CA ILE A 44 -1.50 -1.14 0.86
C ILE A 44 -2.00 -2.10 1.93
N GLN A 45 -1.64 -3.37 1.79
CA GLN A 45 -1.82 -4.39 2.81
C GLN A 45 -0.51 -5.12 3.03
N TRP A 46 -0.14 -5.37 4.28
CA TRP A 46 1.08 -6.10 4.64
C TRP A 46 0.85 -7.01 5.83
N ARG A 47 1.74 -7.99 6.02
CA ARG A 47 1.77 -8.81 7.24
C ARG A 47 2.84 -8.26 8.17
N ASN A 48 2.49 -8.04 9.44
CA ASN A 48 3.47 -7.69 10.46
C ASN A 48 4.23 -8.95 10.95
N LEU A 49 5.17 -8.78 11.88
CA LEU A 49 5.97 -9.87 12.46
C LEU A 49 5.12 -10.96 13.14
N ASP A 50 3.92 -10.61 13.63
CA ASP A 50 2.97 -11.53 14.25
C ASP A 50 2.04 -12.20 13.23
N GLY A 51 2.23 -11.95 11.93
CA GLY A 51 1.41 -12.50 10.85
C GLY A 51 0.04 -11.83 10.68
N VAL A 52 -0.25 -10.76 11.44
CA VAL A 52 -1.50 -10.00 11.34
C VAL A 52 -1.46 -9.13 10.09
N VAL A 53 -2.54 -9.18 9.30
CA VAL A 53 -2.69 -8.34 8.11
C VAL A 53 -3.09 -6.93 8.55
N GLN A 54 -2.25 -5.98 8.22
CA GLN A 54 -2.47 -4.55 8.40
C GLN A 54 -2.82 -3.91 7.05
N GLN A 55 -3.49 -2.75 7.08
CA GLN A 55 -3.81 -1.99 5.88
C GLN A 55 -3.70 -0.48 6.12
N GLU A 56 -3.33 0.26 5.08
CA GLU A 56 -3.25 1.71 5.14
C GLU A 56 -3.29 2.36 3.76
N VAL A 57 -3.88 3.55 3.68
CA VAL A 57 -3.76 4.43 2.52
C VAL A 57 -2.48 5.28 2.59
N ILE A 58 -1.60 5.10 1.61
CA ILE A 58 -0.43 5.94 1.39
C ILE A 58 -0.70 6.91 0.23
N PHE A 59 -0.71 8.21 0.52
CA PHE A 59 -0.93 9.24 -0.50
C PHE A 59 0.29 9.47 -1.40
N ASN A 60 0.04 9.77 -2.67
CA ASN A 60 1.07 10.06 -3.67
C ASN A 60 2.01 11.20 -3.27
N ARG A 61 1.48 12.22 -2.59
CA ARG A 61 2.30 13.34 -2.07
C ARG A 61 3.42 12.89 -1.13
N VAL A 62 3.22 11.77 -0.43
CA VAL A 62 4.24 11.16 0.44
C VAL A 62 5.02 10.10 -0.34
N LEU A 63 4.32 9.22 -1.07
CA LEU A 63 4.93 8.10 -1.80
C LEU A 63 5.96 8.53 -2.85
N TYR A 64 5.72 9.65 -3.55
CA TYR A 64 6.65 10.20 -4.55
C TYR A 64 7.56 11.29 -3.98
N GLY A 65 7.29 11.78 -2.78
CA GLY A 65 7.98 12.93 -2.20
C GLY A 65 9.22 12.58 -1.40
N GLU A 66 9.95 13.62 -0.99
CA GLU A 66 11.09 13.53 -0.07
C GLU A 66 10.73 12.89 1.29
N GLN A 67 9.46 13.00 1.68
CA GLN A 67 8.92 12.43 2.92
C GLN A 67 8.61 10.94 2.82
N SER A 68 8.89 10.28 1.69
CA SER A 68 8.66 8.85 1.50
C SER A 68 9.33 7.98 2.58
N ARG A 69 10.42 8.44 3.19
CA ARG A 69 11.05 7.75 4.34
C ARG A 69 10.13 7.58 5.54
N GLN A 70 9.14 8.45 5.75
CA GLN A 70 8.17 8.30 6.83
C GLN A 70 7.31 7.04 6.66
N ILE A 71 7.04 6.63 5.41
CA ILE A 71 6.35 5.37 5.12
C ILE A 71 7.21 4.19 5.56
N ARG A 72 8.52 4.24 5.27
CA ARG A 72 9.48 3.21 5.71
C ARG A 72 9.48 3.09 7.22
N GLU A 73 9.60 4.21 7.92
CA GLU A 73 9.63 4.26 9.39
C GLU A 73 8.35 3.67 9.97
N LYS A 74 7.19 4.10 9.44
CA LYS A 74 5.89 3.57 9.86
C LYS A 74 5.72 2.08 9.62
N LEU A 75 6.13 1.58 8.45
CA LEU A 75 6.06 0.16 8.14
C LEU A 75 6.92 -0.65 9.13
N VAL A 76 8.16 -0.25 9.35
CA VAL A 76 9.08 -0.94 10.27
C VAL A 76 8.55 -0.91 11.71
N ASP A 77 8.04 0.24 12.17
CA ASP A 77 7.43 0.41 13.49
C ASP A 77 6.19 -0.50 13.65
N ALA A 78 5.37 -0.64 12.60
CA ALA A 78 4.23 -1.55 12.55
C ALA A 78 4.61 -3.04 12.36
N GLY A 79 5.90 -3.38 12.45
CA GLY A 79 6.39 -4.76 12.35
C GLY A 79 6.48 -5.29 10.92
N TYR A 80 6.53 -4.45 9.89
CA TYR A 80 6.91 -4.91 8.56
C TYR A 80 8.42 -5.17 8.51
N TRP A 81 8.82 -6.41 8.19
CA TRP A 81 10.22 -6.73 8.01
C TRP A 81 10.70 -6.29 6.63
N LEU A 82 11.56 -5.28 6.61
CA LEU A 82 12.28 -4.81 5.43
C LEU A 82 13.72 -5.32 5.50
N GLU A 83 14.21 -5.88 4.39
CA GLU A 83 15.59 -6.35 4.30
C GLU A 83 16.59 -5.22 4.64
N PRO A 84 17.59 -5.45 5.51
CA PRO A 84 18.52 -4.42 5.99
C PRO A 84 19.60 -4.04 4.95
N TYR A 85 19.21 -3.91 3.68
CA TYR A 85 20.07 -3.42 2.59
C TYR A 85 19.64 -2.00 2.18
N PRO A 86 20.60 -1.12 1.82
CA PRO A 86 20.29 0.25 1.41
C PRO A 86 19.30 0.35 0.24
N GLN A 87 19.30 -0.65 -0.65
CA GLN A 87 18.45 -0.69 -1.84
C GLN A 87 17.04 -1.24 -1.57
N SER A 88 16.77 -1.86 -0.42
CA SER A 88 15.46 -2.49 -0.13
C SER A 88 14.33 -1.47 -0.13
N TRP A 89 14.54 -0.30 0.48
CA TRP A 89 13.52 0.75 0.50
C TRP A 89 13.20 1.30 -0.90
N PRO A 90 14.18 1.75 -1.70
CA PRO A 90 13.92 2.17 -3.08
C PRO A 90 13.22 1.09 -3.93
N ARG A 91 13.57 -0.19 -3.73
CA ARG A 91 12.92 -1.33 -4.40
C ARG A 91 11.46 -1.46 -3.99
N LEU A 92 11.17 -1.39 -2.69
CA LEU A 92 9.80 -1.44 -2.17
C LEU A 92 8.97 -0.26 -2.68
N GLN A 93 9.50 0.96 -2.61
CA GLN A 93 8.82 2.16 -3.09
C GLN A 93 8.47 2.04 -4.58
N LEU A 94 9.40 1.58 -5.41
CA LEU A 94 9.16 1.34 -6.84
C LEU A 94 8.11 0.25 -7.09
N TYR A 95 8.12 -0.82 -6.28
CA TYR A 95 7.09 -1.86 -6.32
C TYR A 95 5.70 -1.27 -6.05
N LEU A 96 5.54 -0.54 -4.94
CA LEU A 96 4.26 0.07 -4.54
C LEU A 96 3.73 1.02 -5.63
N ILE A 97 4.60 1.87 -6.19
CA ILE A 97 4.23 2.78 -7.28
C ILE A 97 3.72 2.01 -8.50
N ARG A 98 4.41 0.93 -8.90
CA ARG A 98 4.05 0.16 -10.10
C ARG A 98 2.76 -0.64 -9.91
N GLU A 99 2.58 -1.25 -8.75
CA GLU A 99 1.36 -2.01 -8.47
C GLU A 99 0.15 -1.09 -8.27
N MET A 100 0.35 0.10 -7.70
CA MET A 100 -0.71 1.12 -7.61
C MET A 100 -1.29 1.48 -8.97
N VAL A 101 -0.46 1.69 -9.99
CA VAL A 101 -0.95 2.05 -11.34
C VAL A 101 -1.87 0.95 -11.92
N LYS A 102 -1.58 -0.32 -11.59
CA LYS A 102 -2.33 -1.49 -12.06
C LYS A 102 -3.56 -1.81 -11.22
N ALA A 103 -3.60 -1.32 -9.97
CA ALA A 103 -4.64 -1.66 -9.01
C ALA A 103 -6.02 -1.09 -9.41
N PRO A 104 -7.11 -1.77 -9.00
CA PRO A 104 -8.46 -1.22 -9.17
C PRO A 104 -8.63 0.08 -8.36
N THR A 105 -9.58 0.92 -8.77
CA THR A 105 -9.87 2.18 -8.07
C THR A 105 -10.60 1.91 -6.75
N GLY A 106 -10.27 2.70 -5.73
CA GLY A 106 -10.98 2.82 -4.46
C GLY A 106 -11.21 4.28 -4.08
N ILE A 107 -12.32 4.55 -3.42
CA ILE A 107 -12.64 5.88 -2.91
C ILE A 107 -12.11 6.00 -1.49
N CYS A 108 -11.20 6.94 -1.24
CA CYS A 108 -10.72 7.27 0.10
C CYS A 108 -11.58 8.37 0.71
N VAL A 109 -12.04 8.17 1.94
CA VAL A 109 -12.82 9.16 2.69
C VAL A 109 -12.06 9.68 3.90
N GLU A 110 -12.29 10.94 4.26
CA GLU A 110 -11.58 11.58 5.38
C GLU A 110 -12.28 11.34 6.72
N ARG A 111 -13.55 10.94 6.71
CA ARG A 111 -14.39 10.87 7.92
C ARG A 111 -15.18 9.58 7.96
N THR A 112 -15.19 8.95 9.13
CA THR A 112 -16.13 7.88 9.47
C THR A 112 -17.57 8.37 9.26
N GLY A 113 -18.39 7.53 8.63
CA GLY A 113 -19.79 7.84 8.39
C GLY A 113 -20.33 7.23 7.11
N TRP A 114 -21.55 7.64 6.78
CA TRP A 114 -22.21 7.26 5.53
C TRP A 114 -21.67 8.11 4.36
N HIS A 115 -21.21 7.42 3.33
CA HIS A 115 -20.84 7.98 2.03
C HIS A 115 -21.66 7.26 0.97
N GLU A 116 -22.64 7.96 0.40
CA GLU A 116 -23.68 7.36 -0.44
C GLU A 116 -24.39 6.19 0.26
N ARG A 117 -24.13 4.95 -0.18
CA ARG A 117 -24.74 3.71 0.32
C ARG A 117 -23.76 2.86 1.12
N VAL A 118 -22.57 3.39 1.44
CA VAL A 118 -21.51 2.70 2.16
C VAL A 118 -21.21 3.43 3.46
N PHE A 119 -21.26 2.73 4.59
CA PHE A 119 -20.77 3.24 5.87
C PHE A 119 -19.29 2.85 6.00
N VAL A 120 -18.44 3.84 6.26
CA VAL A 120 -16.98 3.66 6.31
C VAL A 120 -16.46 4.01 7.69
N THR A 121 -15.54 3.20 8.18
CA THR A 121 -14.72 3.42 9.39
C THR A 121 -13.24 3.30 8.99
N PRO A 122 -12.28 3.65 9.87
CA PRO A 122 -10.87 3.50 9.58
C PRO A 122 -10.45 2.04 9.27
N ASP A 123 -11.18 1.06 9.80
CA ASP A 123 -10.80 -0.35 9.75
C ASP A 123 -11.61 -1.16 8.73
N TRP A 124 -12.87 -0.77 8.49
CA TRP A 124 -13.80 -1.51 7.66
C TRP A 124 -14.87 -0.61 7.03
N SER A 125 -15.45 -1.06 5.92
CA SER A 125 -16.61 -0.45 5.29
C SER A 125 -17.71 -1.48 5.03
N VAL A 126 -18.98 -1.06 5.06
CA VAL A 126 -20.14 -1.91 4.78
C VAL A 126 -21.13 -1.21 3.86
N GLY A 127 -21.65 -1.95 2.89
CA GLY A 127 -22.55 -1.43 1.86
C GLY A 127 -22.02 -1.73 0.46
N SER A 128 -22.71 -1.23 -0.56
CA SER A 128 -22.33 -1.43 -1.95
C SER A 128 -22.54 -0.15 -2.75
N ALA A 129 -21.50 0.24 -3.47
CA ALA A 129 -21.49 1.32 -4.46
C ALA A 129 -20.76 0.83 -5.73
N GLY A 130 -20.67 1.67 -6.76
CA GLY A 130 -19.96 1.32 -8.00
C GLY A 130 -18.46 1.09 -7.80
N GLU A 131 -17.86 1.74 -6.80
CA GLU A 131 -16.47 1.58 -6.38
C GLU A 131 -16.41 1.35 -4.86
N PRO A 132 -15.41 0.60 -4.36
CA PRO A 132 -15.25 0.37 -2.92
C PRO A 132 -14.78 1.64 -2.21
N TYR A 133 -15.27 1.85 -0.99
CA TYR A 133 -14.86 2.96 -0.12
C TYR A 133 -13.94 2.46 1.00
N PHE A 134 -12.93 3.26 1.30
CA PHE A 134 -11.86 3.02 2.26
C PHE A 134 -11.60 4.26 3.12
#